data_AF-A0A954LA98-F1
#
_entry.id   AF-A0A954LA98-F1
#
_cell.length_a   1.000
_cell.length_b   1.000
_cell.length_c   1.000
_cell.angle_alpha   90.00
_cell.angle_beta   90.00
_cell.angle_gamma   90.00
#
_symmetry.space_group_name_H-M   'P 1'
#
loop_
_entity.id
_entity.type
_entity.pdbx_description
1 polymer ?
#
loop_
_entity_poly.entity_id
_entity_poly.type
_entity_poly.pdbx_seq_one_letter_code
_entity_poly.pdbx_strand_id
1 'polypeptide(L)'
;MFRSLVSTGLLLLMQFAFNPSTADAQSLTVAPLTDGEQHAIATIQEGRVLSTVSFLASDEMAGRSTPSRELEIAAAYVASRFTGAGLEGLGPDGSFYQTSLFDLVAPPADGVTLALNGTDIPGVQVLMTGTVEVRLQDVAVAEAETELP
;
A
#
# COMPACT_ATOMS: atom_id res chain seq x y z
N MET A 1 -81.69 -5.40 34.31
CA MET A 1 -81.78 -3.97 33.97
C MET A 1 -81.06 -3.16 35.04
N PHE A 2 -79.73 -2.99 34.96
CA PHE A 2 -78.97 -1.93 35.65
C PHE A 2 -77.58 -1.84 34.99
N ARG A 3 -77.28 -0.67 34.42
CA ARG A 3 -76.00 -0.28 33.79
C ARG A 3 -75.11 0.37 34.85
N SER A 4 -73.82 0.04 34.87
CA SER A 4 -72.69 0.81 35.42
C SER A 4 -71.42 0.10 34.93
N LEU A 5 -70.52 0.61 34.09
CA LEU A 5 -69.81 1.90 33.96
C LEU A 5 -68.84 2.20 35.10
N VAL A 6 -67.69 1.51 35.14
CA VAL A 6 -66.42 1.92 35.79
C VAL A 6 -65.32 1.07 35.13
N SER A 7 -64.14 1.50 34.71
CA SER A 7 -63.49 2.80 34.57
C SER A 7 -62.33 2.55 33.62
N THR A 8 -62.23 3.35 32.57
CA THR A 8 -61.07 3.44 31.70
C THR A 8 -59.91 4.02 32.50
N GLY A 9 -58.72 3.42 32.40
CA GLY A 9 -57.50 4.10 32.78
C GLY A 9 -56.61 3.30 33.71
N LEU A 10 -55.82 2.39 33.15
CA LEU A 10 -54.46 2.20 33.64
C LEU A 10 -53.63 1.46 32.58
N LEU A 11 -52.42 1.94 32.38
CA LEU A 11 -51.31 1.22 31.75
C LEU A 11 -51.32 1.06 30.22
N LEU A 12 -51.06 2.17 29.53
CA LEU A 12 -50.28 2.15 28.29
C LEU A 12 -48.82 1.81 28.68
N LEU A 13 -48.51 0.52 28.85
CA LEU A 13 -47.15 0.04 29.15
C LEU A 13 -46.67 -0.87 28.02
N MET A 14 -45.57 -0.46 27.40
CA MET A 14 -44.58 -1.29 26.71
C MET A 14 -45.12 -2.38 25.76
N GLN A 15 -45.36 -2.00 24.52
CA GLN A 15 -45.10 -2.91 23.38
C GLN A 15 -44.07 -2.27 22.44
N PHE A 16 -42.88 -2.00 22.97
CA PHE A 16 -41.70 -2.14 22.11
C PHE A 16 -41.52 -3.64 21.91
N ALA A 17 -42.18 -4.17 20.88
CA ALA A 17 -41.74 -5.42 20.28
C ALA A 17 -40.29 -5.18 19.87
N PHE A 18 -39.37 -5.70 20.68
CA PHE A 18 -38.00 -5.92 20.26
C PHE A 18 -38.14 -6.84 19.06
N ASN A 19 -38.11 -6.27 17.87
CA ASN A 19 -38.05 -7.03 16.64
C ASN A 19 -36.60 -7.48 16.59
N PRO A 20 -36.23 -8.74 16.95
CA PRO A 20 -34.93 -9.21 16.54
C PRO A 20 -35.01 -9.16 15.01
N SER A 21 -34.37 -8.17 14.41
CA SER A 21 -33.92 -8.34 13.05
C SER A 21 -32.96 -9.53 13.15
N THR A 22 -33.51 -10.73 13.00
CA THR A 22 -32.78 -11.87 12.52
C THR A 22 -32.27 -11.38 11.18
N ALA A 23 -31.07 -10.82 11.19
CA ALA A 23 -30.32 -10.62 9.97
C ALA A 23 -30.27 -12.02 9.37
N ASP A 24 -31.09 -12.25 8.34
CA ASP A 24 -30.98 -13.44 7.53
C ASP A 24 -29.53 -13.46 7.09
N ALA A 25 -28.77 -14.42 7.61
CA ALA A 25 -27.44 -14.70 7.13
C ALA A 25 -27.65 -15.17 5.69
N GLN A 26 -27.60 -14.23 4.74
CA GLN A 26 -27.63 -14.54 3.33
C GLN A 26 -26.45 -15.46 3.07
N SER A 27 -26.76 -16.74 2.91
CA SER A 27 -25.76 -17.75 2.59
C SER A 27 -25.14 -17.37 1.25
N LEU A 28 -23.89 -16.92 1.30
CA LEU A 28 -23.08 -16.67 0.11
C LEU A 28 -22.93 -18.00 -0.63
N THR A 29 -23.80 -18.20 -1.62
CA THR A 29 -23.79 -19.40 -2.47
C THR A 29 -22.85 -19.12 -3.62
N VAL A 30 -21.64 -19.67 -3.57
CA VAL A 30 -20.65 -19.53 -4.64
C VAL A 30 -20.95 -20.56 -5.72
N ALA A 31 -21.08 -20.12 -6.98
CA ALA A 31 -21.26 -21.01 -8.11
C ALA A 31 -20.04 -21.94 -8.27
N PRO A 32 -20.23 -23.20 -8.74
CA PRO A 32 -19.11 -24.09 -8.98
C PRO A 32 -18.18 -23.52 -10.06
N LEU A 33 -16.88 -23.72 -9.88
CA LEU A 33 -15.87 -23.29 -10.85
C LEU A 33 -16.06 -24.01 -12.18
N THR A 34 -15.95 -23.27 -13.27
CA THR A 34 -15.85 -23.81 -14.63
C THR A 34 -14.54 -24.59 -14.80
N ASP A 35 -14.48 -25.47 -15.80
CA ASP A 35 -13.26 -26.26 -16.09
C ASP A 35 -12.05 -25.36 -16.38
N GLY A 36 -12.28 -24.21 -17.04
CA GLY A 36 -11.24 -23.22 -17.31
C GLY A 36 -10.68 -22.58 -16.03
N GLU A 37 -11.54 -22.25 -15.07
CA GLU A 37 -11.13 -21.69 -13.78
C GLU A 37 -10.39 -22.74 -12.93
N GLN A 38 -10.88 -23.99 -12.93
CA GLN A 38 -10.19 -25.10 -12.27
C GLN A 38 -8.79 -25.31 -12.86
N HIS A 39 -8.66 -25.26 -14.19
CA HIS A 39 -7.37 -25.37 -14.84
C HIS A 39 -6.44 -24.20 -14.48
N ALA A 40 -6.95 -22.96 -14.50
CA ALA A 40 -6.19 -21.77 -14.11
C ALA A 40 -5.66 -21.88 -12.67
N ILE A 41 -6.51 -22.29 -11.71
CA ILE A 41 -6.10 -22.51 -10.31
C ILE A 41 -5.04 -23.61 -10.22
N ALA A 42 -5.18 -24.70 -10.98
CA ALA A 42 -4.20 -25.79 -11.00
C ALA A 42 -2.82 -25.35 -11.53
N THR A 43 -2.73 -24.23 -12.26
CA THR A 43 -1.43 -23.68 -12.70
C THR A 43 -0.68 -22.96 -11.57
N ILE A 44 -1.34 -22.58 -10.48
CA ILE A 44 -0.74 -21.92 -9.33
C ILE A 44 -0.04 -22.99 -8.48
N GLN A 45 1.29 -22.99 -8.53
CA GLN A 45 2.11 -23.94 -7.80
C GLN A 45 2.91 -23.22 -6.71
N GLU A 46 2.90 -23.76 -5.50
CA GLU A 46 3.63 -23.22 -4.35
C GLU A 46 5.09 -22.90 -4.69
N GLY A 47 5.80 -23.84 -5.34
CA GLY A 47 7.20 -23.63 -5.73
C GLY A 47 7.42 -22.47 -6.70
N ARG A 48 6.47 -22.20 -7.61
CA ARG A 48 6.54 -21.05 -8.54
C ARG A 48 6.33 -19.73 -7.82
N VAL A 49 5.38 -19.70 -6.88
CA VAL A 49 5.11 -18.51 -6.06
C VAL A 49 6.32 -18.24 -5.17
N LEU A 50 6.79 -19.24 -4.45
CA LEU A 50 7.94 -19.11 -3.55
C LEU A 50 9.20 -18.67 -4.29
N SER A 51 9.52 -19.30 -5.43
CA SER A 51 10.67 -18.88 -6.25
C SER A 51 10.59 -17.41 -6.69
N THR A 52 9.40 -16.94 -7.08
CA THR A 52 9.20 -15.55 -7.50
C THR A 52 9.38 -14.59 -6.32
N VAL A 53 8.79 -14.91 -5.17
CA VAL A 53 8.90 -14.10 -3.95
C VAL A 53 10.33 -14.09 -3.42
N SER A 54 10.99 -15.25 -3.32
CA SER A 54 12.36 -15.36 -2.84
C SER A 54 13.35 -14.60 -3.70
N PHE A 55 13.17 -14.56 -5.03
CA PHE A 55 14.02 -13.76 -5.91
C PHE A 55 13.82 -12.26 -5.69
N LEU A 56 12.57 -11.78 -5.72
CA LEU A 56 12.27 -10.34 -5.59
C LEU A 56 12.53 -9.80 -4.18
N ALA A 57 12.51 -10.65 -3.17
CA ALA A 57 12.80 -10.30 -1.77
C ALA A 57 14.23 -10.68 -1.35
N SER A 58 15.10 -11.04 -2.29
CA SER A 58 16.49 -11.39 -2.02
C SER A 58 17.30 -10.16 -1.61
N ASP A 59 18.37 -10.37 -0.84
CA ASP A 59 19.25 -9.29 -0.37
C ASP A 59 19.92 -8.58 -1.56
N GLU A 60 20.14 -9.29 -2.67
CA GLU A 60 20.66 -8.76 -3.92
C GLU A 60 19.75 -7.68 -4.53
N MET A 61 18.45 -7.63 -4.19
CA MET A 61 17.54 -6.59 -4.66
C MET A 61 17.61 -5.29 -3.84
N ALA A 62 18.44 -5.24 -2.80
CA ALA A 62 18.76 -4.05 -1.99
C ALA A 62 17.58 -3.27 -1.37
N GLY A 63 16.33 -3.71 -1.56
CA GLY A 63 15.14 -3.19 -0.91
C GLY A 63 14.33 -2.18 -1.74
N ARG A 64 13.71 -1.20 -1.07
CA ARG A 64 12.64 -0.33 -1.60
C ARG A 64 13.12 1.04 -2.11
N SER A 65 14.42 1.22 -2.29
CA SER A 65 14.95 2.48 -2.81
C SER A 65 14.51 2.68 -4.27
N THR A 66 13.84 3.80 -4.52
CA THR A 66 13.41 4.23 -5.86
C THR A 66 13.93 5.66 -6.08
N PRO A 67 14.75 5.91 -7.11
CA PRO A 67 15.29 4.96 -8.10
C PRO A 67 16.48 4.15 -7.54
N SER A 68 16.70 2.95 -8.10
CA SER A 68 17.89 2.12 -7.83
C SER A 68 18.18 1.18 -9.00
N ARG A 69 19.44 0.72 -9.12
CA ARG A 69 19.85 -0.25 -10.15
C ARG A 69 19.09 -1.58 -9.99
N GLU A 70 18.87 -1.98 -8.76
CA GLU A 70 18.22 -3.23 -8.40
C GLU A 70 16.74 -3.23 -8.79
N LEU A 71 16.09 -2.06 -8.76
CA LEU A 71 14.73 -1.88 -9.27
C LEU A 71 14.66 -2.16 -10.78
N GLU A 72 15.66 -1.77 -11.57
CA GLU A 72 15.72 -2.08 -13.00
C GLU A 72 15.84 -3.59 -13.25
N ILE A 73 16.64 -4.30 -12.43
CA ILE A 73 16.77 -5.76 -12.49
C ILE A 73 15.43 -6.43 -12.17
N ALA A 74 14.75 -5.98 -11.12
CA ALA A 74 13.42 -6.48 -10.75
C ALA A 74 12.39 -6.23 -11.85
N ALA A 75 12.40 -5.03 -12.46
CA ALA A 75 11.52 -4.69 -13.57
C ALA A 75 11.77 -5.59 -14.80
N ALA A 76 13.03 -5.81 -15.17
CA ALA A 76 13.41 -6.70 -16.26
C ALA A 76 12.98 -8.16 -16.00
N TYR A 77 13.10 -8.63 -14.76
CA TYR A 77 12.60 -9.96 -14.37
C TYR A 77 11.08 -10.07 -14.55
N VAL A 78 10.30 -9.08 -14.13
CA VAL A 78 8.84 -9.11 -14.33
C VAL A 78 8.49 -9.08 -15.82
N ALA A 79 9.15 -8.22 -16.61
CA ALA A 79 8.96 -8.14 -18.05
C ALA A 79 9.27 -9.48 -18.77
N SER A 80 10.32 -10.18 -18.36
CA SER A 80 10.66 -11.49 -18.94
C SER A 80 9.62 -12.56 -18.59
N ARG A 81 9.03 -12.49 -17.39
CA ARG A 81 7.94 -13.40 -16.97
C ARG A 81 6.65 -13.14 -17.76
N PHE A 82 6.32 -11.87 -18.02
CA PHE A 82 5.18 -11.50 -18.86
C PHE A 82 5.37 -11.91 -20.31
N THR A 83 6.56 -11.70 -20.87
CA THR A 83 6.93 -12.19 -22.21
C THR A 83 6.78 -13.71 -22.29
N GLY A 84 7.30 -14.45 -21.30
CA GLY A 84 7.18 -15.91 -21.24
C GLY A 84 5.75 -16.41 -21.06
N ALA A 85 4.85 -15.58 -20.54
CA ALA A 85 3.43 -15.88 -20.43
C ALA A 85 2.65 -15.53 -21.72
N GLY A 86 3.30 -14.94 -22.73
CA GLY A 86 2.66 -14.53 -23.99
C GLY A 86 1.83 -13.25 -23.87
N LEU A 87 2.09 -12.41 -22.87
CA LEU A 87 1.43 -11.11 -22.76
C LEU A 87 2.02 -10.11 -23.76
N GLU A 88 1.19 -9.17 -24.19
CA GLU A 88 1.61 -8.03 -25.01
C GLU A 88 1.84 -6.81 -24.10
N GLY A 89 2.97 -6.14 -24.26
CA GLY A 89 3.28 -4.93 -23.51
C GLY A 89 2.47 -3.73 -24.02
N LEU A 90 1.99 -2.90 -23.09
CA LEU A 90 1.16 -1.72 -23.36
C LEU A 90 1.88 -0.39 -23.13
N GLY A 91 3.16 -0.45 -22.77
CA GLY A 91 4.02 0.72 -22.63
C GLY A 91 4.49 1.26 -23.98
N PRO A 92 5.32 2.31 -23.97
CA PRO A 92 5.98 2.82 -25.17
C PRO A 92 6.67 1.70 -25.94
N ASP A 93 6.50 1.69 -27.26
CA ASP A 93 7.06 0.69 -28.18
C ASP A 93 6.71 -0.77 -27.85
N GLY A 94 5.56 -1.00 -27.19
CA GLY A 94 5.12 -2.35 -26.78
C GLY A 94 5.87 -2.90 -25.57
N SER A 95 6.53 -2.03 -24.80
CA SER A 95 7.24 -2.42 -23.58
C SER A 95 6.30 -2.72 -22.40
N PHE A 96 6.86 -3.29 -21.33
CA PHE A 96 6.16 -3.50 -20.06
C PHE A 96 6.46 -2.41 -19.03
N TYR A 97 7.17 -1.35 -19.42
CA TYR A 97 7.70 -0.37 -18.48
C TYR A 97 6.81 0.87 -18.38
N GLN A 98 6.70 1.37 -17.16
CA GLN A 98 6.12 2.68 -16.85
C GLN A 98 7.23 3.60 -16.33
N THR A 99 7.42 4.73 -16.99
CA THR A 99 8.40 5.75 -16.57
C THR A 99 7.73 6.78 -15.67
N SER A 100 8.35 7.05 -14.53
CA SER A 100 7.91 8.07 -13.55
C SER A 100 9.10 8.91 -13.13
N LEU A 101 8.89 10.23 -13.03
CA LEU A 101 9.90 11.17 -12.53
C LEU A 101 9.69 11.39 -11.03
N PHE A 102 10.78 11.40 -10.27
CA PHE A 102 10.76 11.60 -8.81
C PHE A 102 11.76 12.69 -8.43
N ASP A 103 11.33 13.62 -7.58
CA ASP A 103 12.23 14.56 -6.92
C ASP A 103 12.95 13.84 -5.77
N LEU A 104 14.28 13.82 -5.83
CA LEU A 104 15.11 13.25 -4.78
C LEU A 104 15.45 14.33 -3.76
N VAL A 105 14.98 14.12 -2.52
CA VAL A 105 15.35 14.93 -1.37
C VAL A 105 16.37 14.16 -0.55
N ALA A 106 17.62 14.62 -0.59
CA ALA A 106 18.71 14.09 0.22
C ALA A 106 19.20 15.14 1.23
N PRO A 107 19.72 14.73 2.41
CA PRO A 107 20.44 15.64 3.28
C PRO A 107 21.64 16.26 2.55
N PRO A 108 22.03 17.51 2.87
CA PRO A 108 23.23 18.13 2.31
C PRO A 108 24.47 17.29 2.62
N ALA A 109 25.30 17.04 1.59
CA ALA A 109 26.50 16.22 1.71
C ALA A 109 27.56 16.81 2.66
N ASP A 110 27.55 18.13 2.82
CA ASP A 110 28.51 18.89 3.63
C ASP A 110 28.19 18.86 5.14
N GLY A 111 27.14 18.15 5.54
CA GLY A 111 26.71 17.99 6.92
C GLY A 111 25.67 19.02 7.35
N VAL A 112 25.36 19.03 8.66
CA VAL A 112 24.36 19.91 9.26
C VAL A 112 25.08 20.94 10.13
N THR A 113 24.81 22.23 9.92
CA THR A 113 25.26 23.31 10.81
C THR A 113 24.18 23.67 11.81
N LEU A 114 24.58 23.96 13.06
CA LEU A 114 23.70 24.53 14.09
C LEU A 114 24.05 25.99 14.27
N ALA A 115 23.06 26.88 14.13
CA ALA A 115 23.20 28.29 14.43
C ALA A 115 22.39 28.66 15.68
N LEU A 116 23.02 29.35 16.64
CA LEU A 116 22.31 30.03 17.73
C LEU A 116 22.26 31.53 17.41
N ASN A 117 21.06 32.11 17.36
CA ASN A 117 20.85 33.51 16.98
C ASN A 117 21.50 33.89 15.63
N GLY A 118 21.51 32.96 14.67
CA GLY A 118 22.11 33.17 13.35
C GLY A 118 23.64 33.09 13.31
N THR A 119 24.28 32.63 14.39
CA THR A 119 25.74 32.39 14.42
C THR A 119 26.03 30.91 14.43
N ASP A 120 26.79 30.45 13.43
CA ASP A 120 27.20 29.04 13.30
C ASP A 120 28.10 28.61 14.46
N ILE A 121 27.86 27.40 14.97
CA ILE A 121 28.64 26.80 16.04
C ILE A 121 29.39 25.57 15.50
N PRO A 122 30.70 25.68 15.23
CA PRO A 122 31.48 24.58 14.70
C PRO A 122 31.68 23.48 15.75
N GLY A 123 31.76 22.23 15.29
CA GLY A 123 32.19 21.09 16.12
C GLY A 123 31.16 20.53 17.11
N VAL A 124 29.88 20.91 16.96
CA VAL A 124 28.79 20.39 17.82
C VAL A 124 28.12 19.19 17.16
N GLN A 125 27.95 18.10 17.90
CA GLN A 125 27.03 17.02 17.51
C GLN A 125 25.64 17.32 18.07
N VAL A 126 24.64 17.25 17.21
CA VAL A 126 23.23 17.40 17.59
C VAL A 126 22.65 16.02 17.88
N LEU A 127 22.26 15.78 19.13
CA LEU A 127 21.48 14.60 19.52
C LEU A 127 20.04 15.02 19.78
N MET A 128 19.12 14.58 18.93
CA MET A 128 17.69 14.81 19.12
C MET A 128 17.07 13.68 19.95
N THR A 129 16.55 14.02 21.13
CA THR A 129 15.81 13.09 21.99
C THR A 129 14.38 13.60 22.19
N GLY A 130 13.39 12.75 21.92
CA GLY A 130 11.96 13.12 21.93
C GLY A 130 11.43 13.58 20.56
N THR A 131 10.20 14.08 20.53
CA THR A 131 9.58 14.58 19.29
C THR A 131 10.02 16.02 19.03
N VAL A 132 10.68 16.25 17.90
CA VAL A 132 11.11 17.58 17.44
C VAL A 132 10.54 17.82 16.05
N GLU A 133 9.89 18.96 15.84
CA GLU A 133 9.47 19.40 14.51
C GLU A 133 10.68 19.97 13.77
N VAL A 134 11.05 19.34 12.65
CA VAL A 134 12.10 19.81 11.76
C VAL A 134 11.44 20.44 10.54
N ARG A 135 11.74 21.72 10.29
CA ARG A 135 11.31 22.42 9.08
C ARG A 135 12.51 22.57 8.15
N LEU A 136 12.41 21.97 6.97
CA LEU A 136 13.40 22.14 5.92
C LEU A 136 13.20 23.53 5.28
N GLN A 137 14.30 24.25 5.05
CA GLN A 137 14.36 25.53 4.34
C GLN A 137 15.42 25.40 3.24
N ASP A 138 15.19 26.05 2.09
CA ASP A 138 16.13 26.07 0.96
C ASP A 138 16.59 24.68 0.47
N VAL A 139 15.64 23.73 0.39
CA VAL A 139 15.91 22.37 -0.13
C VAL A 139 16.23 22.45 -1.62
N ALA A 140 17.48 22.18 -1.99
CA ALA A 140 17.86 21.95 -3.37
C ALA A 140 17.35 20.58 -3.82
N VAL A 141 16.53 20.55 -4.88
CA VAL A 141 16.16 19.30 -5.55
C VAL A 141 17.38 18.86 -6.35
N ALA A 142 17.96 17.72 -5.98
CA ALA A 142 19.00 17.10 -6.78
C ALA A 142 18.30 16.36 -7.93
N GLU A 143 18.34 16.93 -9.13
CA GLU A 143 17.97 16.19 -10.34
C GLU A 143 19.04 15.11 -10.58
N ALA A 144 18.75 13.89 -10.14
CA ALA A 144 19.55 12.75 -10.54
C ALA A 144 19.16 12.41 -11.99
N GLU A 145 19.81 13.05 -12.95
CA GLU A 145 19.86 12.54 -14.32
C GLU A 145 20.66 11.24 -14.31
N THR A 146 19.97 10.11 -14.13
CA THR A 146 20.52 8.82 -14.56
C THR A 146 20.41 8.76 -16.07
N GLU A 147 21.51 9.12 -16.74
CA GLU A 147 21.72 8.92 -18.18
C GLU A 147 21.49 7.42 -18.50
N LEU A 148 20.46 7.15 -19.29
CA LEU A 148 20.16 5.81 -19.82
C LEU A 148 21.32 5.36 -20.74
N PRO A 149 21.88 4.15 -20.58
CA PRO A 149 22.70 3.52 -21.62
C PRO A 149 21.89 3.08 -22.83
#